data_AF-A0A1C6AKJ1-F1
#
_entry.id   AF-A0A1C6AKJ1-F1
#
_cell.length_a   1.000
_cell.length_b   1.000
_cell.length_c   1.000
_cell.angle_alpha   90.00
_cell.angle_beta   90.00
_cell.angle_gamma   90.00
#
_symmetry.space_group_name_H-M   'P 1'
#
loop_
_entity.id
_entity.type
_entity.pdbx_description
1 polymer ?
#
loop_
_entity_poly.entity_id
_entity_poly.type
_entity_poly.pdbx_seq_one_letter_code
_entity_poly.pdbx_strand_id
1 'polypeptide(L)'
;MKINIIYNLYHDGDFRIENPEEINCQKINDWEYAGTKEFKVGDECEVRREAREFLEEFLCEHLRVGASHYWILGDFCTMIDSLIEFIEDYESGNVMKVKRLSGNYEGTEIIVKIEED
;
A
#
# COMPACT_ATOMS: atom_id res chain seq x y z
N MET A 1 0.05 11.43 16.40
CA MET A 1 0.72 10.71 15.30
C MET A 1 -0.24 10.55 14.12
N LYS A 2 0.29 10.62 12.91
CA LYS A 2 -0.43 10.46 11.66
C LYS A 2 0.32 9.48 10.76
N ILE A 3 -0.40 8.56 10.12
CA ILE A 3 0.16 7.70 9.06
C ILE A 3 -0.55 7.98 7.74
N ASN A 4 0.21 8.24 6.69
CA ASN A 4 -0.30 8.35 5.32
C ASN A 4 0.26 7.22 4.47
N ILE A 5 -0.62 6.46 3.83
CA ILE A 5 -0.27 5.42 2.87
C ILE A 5 -0.67 5.94 1.49
N ILE A 6 0.31 6.14 0.63
CA ILE A 6 0.14 6.62 -0.74
C ILE A 6 0.59 5.50 -1.66
N TYR A 7 -0.20 5.19 -2.67
CA TYR A 7 0.13 4.13 -3.61
C TYR A 7 -0.18 4.55 -5.04
N ASN A 8 0.77 4.26 -5.92
CA ASN A 8 0.64 4.36 -7.37
C ASN A 8 0.91 2.96 -7.90
N LEU A 9 0.04 2.44 -8.76
CA LEU A 9 0.16 1.08 -9.28
C LEU A 9 0.12 1.16 -10.80
N TYR A 10 1.18 0.65 -11.42
CA TYR A 10 1.27 0.43 -12.85
C TYR A 10 1.26 -1.07 -13.13
N HIS A 11 0.37 -1.49 -14.03
CA HIS A 11 0.19 -2.89 -14.40
C HIS A 11 0.22 -3.03 -15.93
N ASP A 12 0.61 -4.19 -16.44
CA ASP A 12 0.59 -4.52 -17.88
C ASP A 12 -0.53 -5.53 -18.23
N GLY A 13 -1.50 -5.68 -17.31
CA GLY A 13 -2.67 -6.57 -17.45
C GLY A 13 -2.56 -7.85 -16.60
N ASP A 14 -1.50 -7.92 -15.81
CA ASP A 14 -1.15 -8.94 -14.84
C ASP A 14 -1.94 -8.86 -13.53
N PHE A 15 -2.29 -7.66 -13.06
CA PHE A 15 -3.19 -7.46 -11.93
C PHE A 15 -4.18 -6.31 -12.14
N ARG A 16 -5.15 -6.21 -11.23
CA ARG A 16 -6.07 -5.06 -11.11
C ARG A 16 -6.47 -4.86 -9.66
N ILE A 17 -7.06 -3.69 -9.38
CA ILE A 17 -7.71 -3.40 -8.10
C ILE A 17 -9.22 -3.64 -8.20
N GLU A 18 -9.74 -4.46 -7.30
CA GLU A 18 -11.17 -4.68 -7.06
C GLU A 18 -11.68 -3.66 -6.03
N ASN A 19 -12.89 -3.16 -6.25
CA ASN A 19 -13.56 -2.14 -5.42
C ASN A 19 -12.63 -0.96 -5.03
N PRO A 20 -12.01 -0.27 -6.00
CA PRO A 20 -11.01 0.77 -5.72
C PRO A 20 -11.53 1.88 -4.79
N GLU A 21 -12.83 2.19 -4.84
CA GLU A 21 -13.48 3.16 -3.97
C GLU A 21 -13.40 2.82 -2.47
N GLU A 22 -13.37 1.53 -2.09
CA GLU A 22 -13.31 1.11 -0.68
C GLU A 22 -11.98 1.48 -0.02
N ILE A 23 -10.92 1.56 -0.82
CA ILE A 23 -9.56 1.90 -0.37
C ILE A 23 -9.12 3.34 -0.70
N ASN A 24 -10.04 4.21 -1.17
CA ASN A 24 -9.73 5.54 -1.70
C ASN A 24 -8.78 5.51 -2.91
N CYS A 25 -8.91 4.49 -3.75
CA CYS A 25 -8.18 4.33 -5.00
C CYS A 25 -9.01 4.85 -6.19
N GLN A 26 -8.33 5.35 -7.21
CA GLN A 26 -8.91 5.77 -8.46
C GLN A 26 -8.14 5.15 -9.62
N LYS A 27 -8.87 4.65 -10.63
CA LYS A 27 -8.30 4.26 -11.91
C LYS A 27 -7.97 5.53 -12.70
N ILE A 28 -6.69 5.76 -12.95
CA ILE A 28 -6.19 6.95 -13.68
C ILE A 28 -6.33 6.73 -15.19
N ASN A 29 -5.92 5.56 -15.66
CA ASN A 29 -6.06 5.11 -17.04
C ASN A 29 -6.14 3.57 -17.07
N ASP A 30 -6.08 2.95 -18.25
CA ASP A 30 -6.21 1.49 -18.39
C ASP A 30 -5.10 0.66 -17.74
N TRP A 31 -4.00 1.29 -17.32
CA TRP A 31 -2.79 0.66 -16.80
C TRP A 31 -2.40 1.18 -15.41
N GLU A 32 -3.10 2.20 -14.92
CA GLU A 32 -2.68 2.96 -13.74
C GLU A 32 -3.81 3.14 -12.73
N TYR A 33 -3.45 2.92 -11.47
CA TYR A 33 -4.25 3.26 -10.30
C TYR A 33 -3.45 4.17 -9.37
N ALA A 34 -4.14 5.08 -8.68
CA ALA A 34 -3.52 5.89 -7.64
C ALA A 34 -4.50 6.10 -6.48
N GLY A 35 -3.97 6.13 -5.26
CA GLY A 35 -4.78 6.37 -4.08
C GLY A 35 -3.97 6.81 -2.88
N THR A 36 -4.70 7.30 -1.88
CA THR A 36 -4.12 7.73 -0.61
C THR A 36 -5.09 7.46 0.53
N LYS A 37 -4.57 6.95 1.63
CA LYS A 37 -5.31 6.72 2.87
C LYS A 37 -4.56 7.36 4.04
N GLU A 38 -5.27 8.18 4.78
CA GLU A 38 -4.77 8.87 5.97
C GLU A 38 -5.39 8.24 7.22
N PHE A 39 -4.55 7.98 8.22
CA PHE A 39 -4.93 7.49 9.53
C PHE A 39 -4.45 8.51 10.58
N LYS A 40 -5.40 9.08 11.33
CA LYS A 40 -5.15 10.06 12.38
C LYS A 40 -6.21 9.95 13.45
N VAL A 41 -5.87 9.33 14.58
CA VAL A 41 -6.72 9.25 15.78
C VAL A 41 -5.91 9.63 17.02
N GLY A 42 -6.60 9.80 18.15
CA GLY A 42 -5.98 10.22 19.41
C GLY A 42 -5.07 9.16 20.07
N ASP A 43 -5.15 7.91 19.64
CA ASP A 43 -4.35 6.79 20.14
C ASP A 43 -3.40 6.26 19.05
N GLU A 44 -2.09 6.31 19.31
CA GLU A 44 -1.07 5.83 18.38
C GLU A 44 -1.16 4.33 18.10
N CYS A 45 -1.53 3.53 19.10
CA CYS A 45 -1.68 2.08 18.94
C CYS A 45 -2.78 1.76 17.92
N GLU A 46 -3.88 2.52 17.96
CA GLU A 46 -4.99 2.38 17.04
C GLU A 46 -4.61 2.82 15.62
N VAL A 47 -3.91 3.95 15.46
CA VAL A 47 -3.39 4.41 14.16
C VAL A 47 -2.50 3.33 13.51
N ARG A 48 -1.58 2.72 14.26
CA ARG A 48 -0.70 1.66 13.73
C ARG A 48 -1.50 0.43 13.31
N ARG A 49 -2.45 0.00 14.14
CA ARG A 49 -3.30 -1.17 13.88
C ARG A 49 -4.10 -0.97 12.59
N GLU A 50 -4.80 0.15 12.45
CA GLU A 50 -5.62 0.44 11.26
C GLU A 50 -4.78 0.55 9.99
N ALA A 51 -3.61 1.19 10.07
CA ALA A 51 -2.70 1.31 8.93
C ALA A 51 -2.16 -0.07 8.48
N ARG A 52 -1.87 -0.97 9.42
CA ARG A 52 -1.50 -2.36 9.13
C ARG A 52 -2.65 -3.13 8.50
N GLU A 53 -3.83 -3.11 9.13
CA GLU A 53 -5.03 -3.80 8.65
C GLU A 53 -5.37 -3.37 7.22
N PHE A 54 -5.24 -2.08 6.91
CA PHE A 54 -5.42 -1.58 5.54
C PHE A 54 -4.44 -2.19 4.53
N LEU A 55 -3.17 -2.36 4.88
CA LEU A 55 -2.17 -2.98 3.99
C LEU A 55 -2.45 -4.47 3.78
N GLU A 56 -2.93 -5.16 4.83
CA GLU A 56 -3.35 -6.56 4.77
C GLU A 56 -4.60 -6.74 3.87
N GLU A 57 -5.63 -5.90 4.07
CA GLU A 57 -6.85 -5.87 3.26
C GLU A 57 -6.55 -5.48 1.81
N PHE A 58 -5.69 -4.49 1.57
CA PHE A 58 -5.23 -4.11 0.23
C PHE A 58 -4.72 -5.34 -0.55
N LEU A 59 -3.90 -6.17 0.09
CA LEU A 59 -3.33 -7.37 -0.52
C LEU A 59 -4.36 -8.48 -0.70
N CYS A 60 -5.19 -8.73 0.30
CA CYS A 60 -6.04 -9.92 0.35
C CYS A 60 -7.41 -9.74 -0.33
N GLU A 61 -7.95 -8.53 -0.30
CA GLU A 61 -9.32 -8.24 -0.71
C GLU A 61 -9.39 -7.41 -1.99
N HIS A 62 -8.43 -6.50 -2.19
CA HIS A 62 -8.45 -5.55 -3.30
C HIS A 62 -7.51 -5.92 -4.45
N LEU A 63 -6.35 -6.53 -4.18
CA LEU A 63 -5.41 -6.89 -5.23
C LEU A 63 -5.83 -8.20 -5.91
N ARG A 64 -6.27 -8.11 -7.18
CA ARG A 64 -6.57 -9.28 -8.01
C ARG A 64 -5.47 -9.52 -9.04
N VAL A 65 -4.70 -10.57 -8.83
CA VAL A 65 -3.65 -11.02 -9.78
C VAL A 65 -4.20 -12.12 -10.71
N GLY A 66 -3.85 -12.02 -11.99
CA GLY A 66 -4.15 -13.05 -12.99
C GLY A 66 -3.38 -14.34 -12.72
N ALA A 67 -4.03 -15.49 -12.90
CA ALA A 67 -3.43 -16.80 -12.55
C ALA A 67 -2.11 -17.10 -13.28
N SER A 68 -1.94 -16.60 -14.51
CA SER A 68 -0.70 -16.73 -15.28
C SER A 68 0.45 -15.86 -14.77
N HIS A 69 0.21 -14.99 -13.79
CA HIS A 69 1.17 -14.03 -13.23
C HIS A 69 1.24 -14.14 -11.69
N TYR A 70 0.89 -15.29 -11.12
CA TYR A 70 0.73 -15.50 -9.68
C TYR A 70 1.99 -15.14 -8.85
N TRP A 71 3.19 -15.18 -9.44
CA TRP A 71 4.43 -14.85 -8.74
C TRP A 71 4.48 -13.41 -8.23
N ILE A 72 3.74 -12.51 -8.87
CA ILE A 72 3.66 -11.09 -8.51
C ILE A 72 3.02 -10.90 -7.13
N LEU A 73 2.14 -11.83 -6.71
CA LEU A 73 1.63 -11.85 -5.33
C LEU A 73 2.77 -11.93 -4.33
N GLY A 74 3.82 -12.72 -4.61
CA GLY A 74 5.00 -12.80 -3.74
C GLY A 74 5.77 -11.48 -3.63
N ASP A 75 5.85 -10.73 -4.73
CA ASP A 75 6.47 -9.41 -4.74
C ASP A 75 5.66 -8.39 -3.93
N PHE A 76 4.32 -8.41 -4.07
CA PHE A 76 3.42 -7.59 -3.26
C PHE A 76 3.46 -7.98 -1.78
N CYS A 77 3.43 -9.28 -1.43
CA CYS A 77 3.57 -9.73 -0.04
C CYS A 77 4.86 -9.19 0.58
N THR A 78 6.00 -9.38 -0.09
CA THR A 78 7.31 -8.90 0.39
C THR A 78 7.33 -7.38 0.58
N MET A 79 6.67 -6.64 -0.30
CA MET A 79 6.55 -5.19 -0.20
C MET A 79 5.67 -4.79 0.99
N ILE A 80 4.51 -5.41 1.16
CA ILE A 80 3.55 -5.12 2.22
C ILE A 80 4.13 -5.48 3.58
N ASP A 81 4.70 -6.68 3.75
CA ASP A 81 5.36 -7.11 4.99
C ASP A 81 6.43 -6.10 5.42
N SER A 82 7.28 -5.68 4.47
CA SER A 82 8.32 -4.70 4.72
C SER A 82 7.78 -3.32 5.14
N LEU A 83 6.55 -2.95 4.75
CA LEU A 83 5.92 -1.69 5.14
C LEU A 83 5.23 -1.82 6.50
N ILE A 84 4.62 -2.97 6.79
CA ILE A 84 4.03 -3.29 8.09
C ILE A 84 5.12 -3.29 9.16
N GLU A 85 6.24 -3.98 8.93
CA GLU A 85 7.40 -3.96 9.85
C GLU A 85 7.86 -2.53 10.15
N PHE A 86 7.87 -1.65 9.13
CA PHE A 86 8.24 -0.26 9.32
C PHE A 86 7.25 0.55 10.18
N ILE A 87 5.96 0.23 10.12
CA ILE A 87 4.95 0.83 10.99
C ILE A 87 5.09 0.32 12.42
N GLU A 88 5.34 -0.98 12.59
CA GLU A 88 5.45 -1.63 13.90
C GLU A 88 6.73 -1.22 14.64
N ASP A 89 7.87 -1.16 13.92
CA ASP A 89 9.18 -0.77 14.45
C ASP A 89 9.35 0.74 14.63
N TYR A 90 8.31 1.54 14.32
CA TYR A 90 8.38 3.00 14.48
C TYR A 90 8.56 3.41 15.95
N GLU A 91 9.62 4.18 16.20
CA GLU A 91 9.95 4.71 17.53
C GLU A 91 9.62 6.20 17.69
N SER A 92 10.14 7.07 16.81
CA SER A 92 9.93 8.53 16.89
C SER A 92 10.34 9.28 15.61
N GLY A 93 9.86 10.52 15.48
CA GLY A 93 10.18 11.48 14.43
C GLY A 93 9.39 11.31 13.12
N ASN A 94 9.58 12.25 12.19
CA ASN A 94 8.93 12.18 10.89
C ASN A 94 9.75 11.29 9.94
N VAL A 95 9.19 10.15 9.56
CA VAL A 95 9.87 9.13 8.76
C VAL A 95 9.03 8.71 7.55
N MET A 96 9.71 8.20 6.52
CA MET A 96 9.04 7.62 5.37
C MET A 96 9.78 6.39 4.84
N LYS A 97 9.01 5.42 4.36
CA LYS A 97 9.52 4.25 3.64
C LYS A 97 8.81 4.12 2.32
N VAL A 98 9.57 3.76 1.29
CA VAL A 98 9.05 3.53 -0.06
C VAL A 98 9.42 2.15 -0.52
N LYS A 99 8.46 1.43 -1.07
CA LYS A 99 8.66 0.14 -1.73
C LYS A 99 8.15 0.23 -3.16
N ARG A 100 8.87 -0.41 -4.07
CA ARG A 100 8.63 -0.33 -5.52
C ARG A 100 8.73 -1.72 -6.13
N LEU A 101 7.93 -1.95 -7.16
CA LEU A 101 8.18 -3.03 -8.09
C LEU A 101 9.05 -2.51 -9.24
N SER A 102 9.78 -3.41 -9.89
CA SER A 102 10.71 -3.09 -10.98
C SER A 102 10.40 -3.93 -12.21
N GLY A 103 11.03 -3.61 -13.35
CA GLY A 103 10.77 -4.30 -14.61
C GLY A 103 9.48 -3.79 -15.26
N ASN A 104 8.59 -4.70 -15.67
CA ASN A 104 7.33 -4.33 -16.34
C ASN A 104 6.37 -3.50 -15.46
N TYR A 105 6.63 -3.43 -14.16
CA TYR A 105 5.79 -2.72 -13.18
C TYR A 105 6.43 -1.42 -12.73
N GLU A 106 7.43 -0.91 -13.46
CA GLU A 106 8.06 0.36 -13.15
C GLU A 106 7.00 1.48 -13.16
N GLY A 107 6.82 2.12 -12.00
CA GLY A 107 5.68 2.99 -11.72
C GLY A 107 4.79 2.49 -10.56
N THR A 108 4.87 1.21 -10.20
CA THR A 108 4.26 0.67 -8.99
C THR A 108 5.09 0.99 -7.76
N GLU A 109 4.53 1.79 -6.85
CA GLU A 109 5.10 2.11 -5.55
C GLU A 109 4.05 2.26 -4.46
N ILE A 110 4.41 1.88 -3.24
CA ILE A 110 3.66 2.16 -2.03
C ILE A 110 4.59 2.90 -1.06
N ILE A 111 4.10 4.01 -0.53
CA ILE A 111 4.80 4.92 0.35
C ILE A 111 4.04 4.98 1.66
N VAL A 112 4.72 4.70 2.77
CA VAL A 112 4.21 4.94 4.12
C VAL A 112 4.96 6.12 4.71
N LYS A 113 4.22 7.15 5.15
CA LYS A 113 4.75 8.31 5.88
C LYS A 113 4.17 8.32 7.28
N ILE A 114 5.03 8.44 8.29
CA ILE A 114 4.65 8.59 9.68
C ILE A 114 5.09 9.97 10.13
N GLU A 115 4.17 10.75 10.69
CA GLU A 115 4.37 12.12 11.11
C GLU A 115 3.90 12.29 12.56
N GLU A 116 4.72 12.93 13.40
CA GLU A 116 4.32 13.41 14.73
C GLU A 116 3.55 14.73 14.58
N ASP A 117 2.56 14.96 15.45
CA ASP A 117 1.75 16.18 15.44
C ASP A 117 2.50 17.39 16.01
#